data_AF-A0A3S0X7Y2-F1
#
_entry.id   AF-A0A3S0X7Y2-F1
#
_cell.length_a   1.000
_cell.length_b   1.000
_cell.length_c   1.000
_cell.angle_alpha   90.00
_cell.angle_beta   90.00
_cell.angle_gamma   90.00
#
_symmetry.space_group_name_H-M   'P 1'
#
loop_
_entity.id
_entity.type
_entity.pdbx_description
1 polymer ?
#
loop_
_entity_poly.entity_id
_entity_poly.type
_entity_poly.pdbx_seq_one_letter_code
_entity_poly.pdbx_strand_id
1 'polypeptide(L)'
;MTDTRPTAAGDGTEVDDRSGDGRAPARRRSPVAVAVIALLVVLAVAAVSFSVGRLSTLGEATPTDTSAEAGFSRDMQTHHNQGVELAFIIRDRSDSEDVRTLAYDIATTQATQSGMMYGWLQEWGLSQAGSEPTMTWMTRPALDGAVGHDHSAESVAHEPGAPMPGLATDAQITELESLDGAEAEVYFLQLMIAHHKGAVDMAVAVLDRSSNSTVTTFANGVVSSQESEIDLMESMLEKRGATDELPPS
;
A
#
# COMPACT_ATOMS: atom_id res chain seq x y z
N MET A 1 8.40 81.72 -59.99
CA MET A 1 8.77 82.63 -61.10
C MET A 1 10.25 82.43 -61.37
N THR A 2 10.69 82.47 -62.63
CA THR A 2 11.98 82.99 -63.16
C THR A 2 13.25 82.99 -62.25
N ASP A 3 14.46 82.60 -62.69
CA ASP A 3 14.90 82.25 -64.05
C ASP A 3 16.22 81.43 -64.09
N THR A 4 16.60 81.13 -65.34
CA THR A 4 17.76 80.49 -65.94
C THR A 4 19.17 80.98 -65.50
N ARG A 5 20.14 80.03 -65.55
CA ARG A 5 21.62 80.10 -65.84
C ARG A 5 22.24 81.45 -66.27
N PRO A 6 23.59 81.68 -66.17
CA PRO A 6 24.71 80.71 -66.25
C PRO A 6 25.68 80.82 -65.03
N THR A 7 26.98 80.46 -64.99
CA THR A 7 28.04 80.10 -65.98
C THR A 7 29.00 79.02 -65.41
N ALA A 8 30.33 79.06 -65.66
CA ALA A 8 31.27 77.98 -65.31
C ALA A 8 32.72 78.42 -64.99
N ALA A 9 33.31 77.75 -64.00
CA ALA A 9 34.74 77.45 -63.79
C ALA A 9 34.79 76.31 -62.73
N GLY A 10 35.77 75.41 -62.67
CA GLY A 10 36.95 75.27 -63.53
C GLY A 10 38.11 74.60 -62.81
N ASP A 11 37.93 73.37 -62.31
CA ASP A 11 39.03 72.50 -61.85
C ASP A 11 38.68 71.01 -62.08
N GLY A 12 39.69 70.18 -62.32
CA GLY A 12 39.56 68.79 -62.76
C GLY A 12 39.87 67.79 -61.66
N THR A 13 38.88 67.48 -60.82
CA THR A 13 38.96 66.39 -59.82
C THR A 13 37.91 65.31 -60.12
N GLU A 14 38.37 64.14 -60.56
CA GLU A 14 37.55 62.93 -60.79
C GLU A 14 38.19 61.81 -59.93
N VAL A 15 37.70 61.57 -58.70
CA VAL A 15 36.50 60.78 -58.36
C VAL A 15 36.71 59.27 -58.56
N ASP A 16 36.92 58.57 -57.45
CA ASP A 16 36.30 57.25 -57.23
C ASP A 16 35.71 57.22 -55.81
N ASP A 17 34.40 57.02 -55.75
CA ASP A 17 33.63 56.82 -54.52
C ASP A 17 33.93 55.43 -53.95
N ARG A 18 34.07 55.34 -52.62
CA ARG A 18 33.53 54.16 -51.93
C ARG A 18 33.13 54.43 -50.49
N SER A 19 31.85 54.73 -50.31
CA SER A 19 31.13 54.55 -49.05
C SER A 19 31.19 53.09 -48.60
N GLY A 20 32.05 52.77 -47.62
CA GLY A 20 32.24 51.42 -47.10
C GLY A 20 31.45 51.13 -45.83
N ASP A 21 30.45 50.24 -45.90
CA ASP A 21 29.60 49.84 -44.76
C ASP A 21 30.43 49.30 -43.57
N GLY A 22 30.22 49.89 -42.39
CA GLY A 22 30.91 49.56 -41.13
C GLY A 22 30.43 48.26 -40.48
N ARG A 23 30.29 47.19 -41.27
CA ARG A 23 29.78 45.89 -40.81
C ARG A 23 30.74 45.24 -39.81
N ALA A 24 30.44 45.36 -38.52
CA ALA A 24 31.24 44.77 -37.45
C ALA A 24 31.49 43.26 -37.69
N PRO A 25 32.73 42.77 -37.52
CA PRO A 25 33.10 41.41 -37.92
C PRO A 25 32.38 40.37 -37.07
N ALA A 26 31.45 39.63 -37.68
CA ALA A 26 30.74 38.54 -37.05
C ALA A 26 31.75 37.46 -36.60
N ARG A 27 31.97 37.35 -35.28
CA ARG A 27 32.88 36.34 -34.69
C ARG A 27 32.39 34.93 -35.05
N ARG A 28 32.99 34.32 -36.07
CA ARG A 28 32.79 32.91 -36.41
C ARG A 28 33.18 32.06 -35.21
N ARG A 29 32.19 31.53 -34.49
CA ARG A 29 32.41 30.56 -33.41
C ARG A 29 33.06 29.32 -34.03
N SER A 30 34.21 28.89 -33.51
CA SER A 30 34.86 27.67 -33.97
C SER A 30 33.92 26.47 -33.79
N PRO A 31 33.78 25.57 -34.77
CA PRO A 31 32.91 24.39 -34.63
C PRO A 31 33.34 23.52 -33.44
N VAL A 32 34.63 23.49 -33.10
CA VAL A 32 35.17 22.80 -31.92
C VAL A 32 34.62 23.41 -30.63
N ALA A 33 34.54 24.74 -30.52
CA ALA A 33 34.00 25.41 -29.34
C ALA A 33 32.49 25.18 -29.19
N VAL A 34 31.74 25.12 -30.30
CA VAL A 34 30.31 24.77 -30.28
C VAL A 34 30.12 23.30 -29.84
N ALA A 35 30.94 22.38 -30.35
CA ALA A 35 30.89 20.96 -29.97
C ALA A 35 31.23 20.74 -28.49
N VAL A 36 32.25 21.41 -27.94
CA VAL A 36 32.59 21.33 -26.51
C VAL A 36 31.47 21.88 -25.63
N ILE A 37 30.87 23.02 -25.99
CA ILE A 37 29.72 23.57 -25.24
C ILE A 37 28.51 22.63 -25.30
N ALA A 38 28.20 22.06 -26.47
CA ALA A 38 27.13 21.09 -26.62
C ALA A 38 27.36 19.83 -25.76
N LEU A 39 28.58 19.29 -25.75
CA LEU A 39 28.94 18.14 -24.92
C LEU A 39 28.81 18.46 -23.42
N LEU A 40 29.27 19.63 -22.97
CA LEU A 40 29.13 20.06 -21.57
C LEU A 40 27.66 20.25 -21.17
N VAL A 41 26.81 20.76 -22.06
CA VAL A 41 25.35 20.86 -21.82
C VAL A 41 24.71 19.47 -21.74
N VAL A 42 25.06 18.54 -22.64
CA VAL A 42 24.56 17.16 -22.59
C VAL A 42 24.99 16.45 -21.31
N LEU A 43 26.23 16.61 -20.87
CA LEU A 43 26.73 16.05 -19.60
C LEU A 43 26.04 16.67 -18.39
N ALA A 44 25.80 17.99 -18.40
CA ALA A 44 25.07 18.67 -17.33
C ALA A 44 23.60 18.22 -17.25
N VAL A 45 22.91 18.10 -18.40
CA VAL A 45 21.55 17.56 -18.46
C VAL A 45 21.51 16.11 -17.98
N ALA A 46 22.44 15.26 -18.43
CA ALA A 46 22.53 13.88 -17.98
C ALA A 46 22.78 13.77 -16.46
N ALA A 47 23.66 14.60 -15.90
CA ALA A 47 23.91 14.65 -14.46
C ALA A 47 22.70 15.14 -13.66
N VAL A 48 21.97 16.15 -14.17
CA VAL A 48 20.71 16.62 -13.54
C VAL A 48 19.63 15.55 -13.64
N SER A 49 19.39 14.94 -14.80
CA SER A 49 18.42 13.86 -14.97
C SER A 49 18.74 12.63 -14.12
N PHE A 50 20.03 12.27 -13.98
CA PHE A 50 20.47 11.21 -13.06
C PHE A 50 20.26 11.59 -11.59
N SER A 51 20.55 12.84 -11.20
CA SER A 51 20.36 13.32 -9.82
C SER A 51 18.88 13.42 -9.44
N VAL A 52 18.04 13.93 -10.33
CA VAL A 52 16.58 13.97 -10.19
C VAL A 52 16.03 12.53 -10.15
N GLY A 53 16.46 11.66 -11.05
CA GLY A 53 16.07 10.25 -11.06
C GLY A 53 16.48 9.50 -9.79
N ARG A 54 17.64 9.82 -9.19
CA ARG A 54 18.09 9.28 -7.89
C ARG A 54 17.33 9.86 -6.70
N LEU A 55 16.81 11.08 -6.81
CA LEU A 55 15.94 11.70 -5.80
C LEU A 55 14.51 11.16 -5.87
N SER A 56 13.99 10.93 -7.08
CA SER A 56 12.67 10.30 -7.32
C SER A 56 12.69 8.76 -7.23
N THR A 57 13.84 8.16 -6.91
CA THR A 57 13.96 6.74 -6.52
C THR A 57 14.35 6.58 -5.04
N LEU A 58 14.17 7.62 -4.24
CA LEU A 58 13.84 7.47 -2.83
C LEU A 58 12.42 6.90 -2.75
N GLY A 59 12.31 5.57 -2.77
CA GLY A 59 11.04 4.87 -2.57
C GLY A 59 10.50 5.06 -1.15
N GLU A 60 9.32 4.47 -0.88
CA GLU A 60 8.79 4.38 0.48
C GLU A 60 9.85 3.76 1.40
N ALA A 61 10.03 4.32 2.60
CA ALA A 61 11.05 3.83 3.52
C ALA A 61 10.75 2.38 3.90
N THR A 62 11.73 1.49 3.75
CA THR A 62 11.57 0.07 4.08
C THR A 62 11.10 -0.08 5.53
N PRO A 63 10.00 -0.81 5.78
CA PRO A 63 9.52 -1.08 7.14
C PRO A 63 10.61 -1.56 8.08
N THR A 64 10.62 -1.04 9.31
CA THR A 64 11.51 -1.49 10.38
C THR A 64 10.93 -2.71 11.07
N ASP A 65 11.75 -3.47 11.80
CA ASP A 65 11.31 -4.65 12.55
C ASP A 65 10.13 -4.37 13.51
N THR A 66 10.08 -3.14 14.03
CA THR A 66 9.08 -2.61 14.96
C THR A 66 8.14 -1.59 14.31
N SER A 67 7.85 -1.70 13.00
CA SER A 67 6.88 -0.82 12.33
C SER A 67 5.44 -1.31 12.49
N ALA A 68 4.46 -0.56 11.96
CA ALA A 68 3.07 -1.01 11.91
C ALA A 68 2.90 -2.14 10.88
N GLU A 69 3.49 -1.97 9.70
CA GLU A 69 3.52 -2.94 8.60
C GLU A 69 4.13 -4.28 9.03
N ALA A 70 5.27 -4.24 9.71
CA ALA A 70 5.99 -5.45 10.15
C ALA A 70 5.29 -6.18 11.31
N GLY A 71 4.60 -5.45 12.19
CA GLY A 71 3.76 -6.04 13.23
C GLY A 71 2.52 -6.70 12.64
N PHE A 72 1.72 -5.91 11.90
CA PHE A 72 0.51 -6.38 11.21
C PHE A 72 0.78 -7.61 10.34
N SER A 73 1.86 -7.62 9.55
CA SER A 73 2.20 -8.75 8.66
C SER A 73 2.51 -10.06 9.40
N ARG A 74 2.91 -10.02 10.68
CA ARG A 74 3.20 -11.23 11.48
C ARG A 74 1.98 -11.70 12.25
N ASP A 75 1.28 -10.75 12.85
CA ASP A 75 0.10 -11.02 13.66
C ASP A 75 -1.06 -11.48 12.76
N MET A 76 -1.30 -10.81 11.63
CA MET A 76 -2.33 -11.21 10.65
C MET A 76 -1.97 -12.52 9.91
N GLN A 77 -0.69 -12.85 9.72
CA GLN A 77 -0.30 -14.21 9.28
C GLN A 77 -0.79 -15.27 10.27
N THR A 78 -0.53 -15.05 11.55
CA THR A 78 -0.92 -15.99 12.62
C THR A 78 -2.44 -16.08 12.75
N HIS A 79 -3.12 -14.96 12.61
CA HIS A 79 -4.59 -14.85 12.61
C HIS A 79 -5.22 -15.66 11.45
N HIS A 80 -4.77 -15.40 10.22
CA HIS A 80 -5.21 -16.14 9.01
C HIS A 80 -4.88 -17.63 9.07
N ASN A 81 -3.75 -18.02 9.66
CA ASN A 81 -3.41 -19.45 9.80
C ASN A 81 -4.41 -20.19 10.70
N GLN A 82 -5.01 -19.54 11.71
CA GLN A 82 -6.10 -20.13 12.51
C GLN A 82 -7.43 -20.19 11.72
N GLY A 83 -7.76 -19.18 10.91
CA GLY A 83 -8.98 -19.25 10.10
C GLY A 83 -8.92 -20.38 9.05
N VAL A 84 -7.73 -20.65 8.50
CA VAL A 84 -7.43 -21.84 7.68
C VAL A 84 -7.62 -23.14 8.48
N GLU A 85 -7.17 -23.20 9.74
CA GLU A 85 -7.34 -24.36 10.63
C GLU A 85 -8.82 -24.65 10.94
N LEU A 86 -9.58 -23.65 11.38
CA LEU A 86 -11.03 -23.74 11.62
C LEU A 86 -11.78 -24.20 10.36
N ALA A 87 -11.39 -23.69 9.20
CA ALA A 87 -11.94 -24.08 7.90
C ALA A 87 -11.64 -25.54 7.53
N PHE A 88 -10.44 -26.05 7.83
CA PHE A 88 -10.13 -27.48 7.67
C PHE A 88 -10.95 -28.37 8.62
N ILE A 89 -11.16 -27.94 9.87
CA ILE A 89 -11.97 -28.69 10.84
C ILE A 89 -13.41 -28.81 10.34
N ILE A 90 -14.11 -27.70 10.04
CA ILE A 90 -15.52 -27.78 9.62
C ILE A 90 -15.71 -28.55 8.31
N ARG A 91 -14.73 -28.52 7.40
CA ARG A 91 -14.74 -29.30 6.15
C ARG A 91 -14.76 -30.81 6.39
N ASP A 92 -14.34 -31.27 7.56
CA ASP A 92 -14.36 -32.68 7.95
C ASP A 92 -15.49 -33.01 8.93
N ARG A 93 -16.27 -32.01 9.36
CA ARG A 93 -17.43 -32.12 10.27
C ARG A 93 -18.79 -31.85 9.64
N SER A 94 -18.86 -31.18 8.50
CA SER A 94 -20.12 -30.84 7.82
C SER A 94 -20.26 -31.51 6.45
N ASP A 95 -21.44 -32.04 6.15
CA ASP A 95 -21.86 -32.48 4.80
C ASP A 95 -22.54 -31.35 3.99
N SER A 96 -22.72 -30.15 4.55
CA SER A 96 -23.40 -29.02 3.88
C SER A 96 -22.51 -28.43 2.77
N GLU A 97 -22.95 -28.54 1.51
CA GLU A 97 -22.22 -28.00 0.36
C GLU A 97 -21.91 -26.50 0.50
N ASP A 98 -22.85 -25.71 1.03
CA ASP A 98 -22.67 -24.27 1.29
C ASP A 98 -21.51 -23.99 2.27
N VAL A 99 -21.48 -24.69 3.41
CA VAL A 99 -20.45 -24.50 4.46
C VAL A 99 -19.10 -25.03 4.00
N ARG A 100 -19.09 -26.18 3.31
CA ARG A 100 -17.86 -26.75 2.72
C ARG A 100 -17.27 -25.85 1.64
N THR A 101 -18.10 -25.12 0.89
CA THR A 101 -17.66 -24.12 -0.10
C THR A 101 -17.08 -22.90 0.59
N LEU A 102 -17.81 -22.29 1.54
CA LEU A 102 -17.32 -21.17 2.34
C LEU A 102 -15.98 -21.47 3.00
N ALA A 103 -15.85 -22.63 3.65
CA ALA A 103 -14.60 -23.06 4.28
C ALA A 103 -13.44 -23.21 3.27
N TYR A 104 -13.71 -23.73 2.07
CA TYR A 104 -12.70 -23.82 1.02
C TYR A 104 -12.23 -22.45 0.53
N ASP A 105 -13.17 -21.51 0.34
CA ASP A 105 -12.87 -20.16 -0.13
C ASP A 105 -12.11 -19.34 0.93
N ILE A 106 -12.51 -19.43 2.21
CA ILE A 106 -11.77 -18.87 3.35
C ILE A 106 -10.36 -19.45 3.42
N ALA A 107 -10.22 -20.78 3.43
CA ALA A 107 -8.92 -21.44 3.56
C ALA A 107 -7.97 -21.07 2.40
N THR A 108 -8.48 -21.01 1.18
CA THR A 108 -7.71 -20.63 -0.02
C THR A 108 -7.30 -19.15 0.04
N THR A 109 -8.21 -18.28 0.44
CA THR A 109 -8.00 -16.83 0.50
C THR A 109 -7.03 -16.47 1.62
N GLN A 110 -7.31 -16.87 2.86
CA GLN A 110 -6.48 -16.54 4.02
C GLN A 110 -5.07 -17.15 3.92
N ALA A 111 -4.91 -18.38 3.39
CA ALA A 111 -3.58 -18.95 3.14
C ALA A 111 -2.79 -18.17 2.06
N THR A 112 -3.46 -17.71 1.01
CA THR A 112 -2.84 -16.86 -0.02
C THR A 112 -2.40 -15.51 0.56
N GLN A 113 -3.26 -14.89 1.38
CA GLN A 113 -2.96 -13.63 2.05
C GLN A 113 -1.81 -13.77 3.06
N SER A 114 -1.80 -14.83 3.88
CA SER A 114 -0.71 -15.21 4.79
C SER A 114 0.63 -15.33 4.02
N GLY A 115 0.63 -16.00 2.87
CA GLY A 115 1.80 -16.10 1.98
C GLY A 115 2.29 -14.77 1.39
N MET A 116 1.40 -13.79 1.15
CA MET A 116 1.81 -12.44 0.71
C MET A 116 2.53 -11.68 1.83
N MET A 117 1.98 -11.71 3.04
CA MET A 117 2.57 -11.06 4.22
C MET A 117 3.92 -11.68 4.62
N TYR A 118 4.04 -13.01 4.53
CA TYR A 118 5.33 -13.71 4.63
C TYR A 118 6.34 -13.15 3.62
N GLY A 119 5.92 -13.02 2.35
CA GLY A 119 6.73 -12.52 1.25
C GLY A 119 7.21 -11.08 1.45
N TRP A 120 6.38 -10.20 1.99
CA TRP A 120 6.78 -8.82 2.29
C TRP A 120 7.86 -8.74 3.36
N LEU A 121 7.72 -9.49 4.45
CA LEU A 121 8.75 -9.56 5.50
C LEU A 121 10.09 -10.07 4.92
N GLN A 122 10.06 -11.03 4.00
CA GLN A 122 11.27 -11.48 3.29
C GLN A 122 11.88 -10.39 2.39
N GLU A 123 11.07 -9.65 1.62
CA GLU A 123 11.52 -8.56 0.74
C GLU A 123 12.08 -7.37 1.52
N TRP A 124 11.50 -7.06 2.68
CA TRP A 124 12.00 -6.03 3.61
C TRP A 124 13.23 -6.50 4.42
N GLY A 125 13.63 -7.77 4.30
CA GLY A 125 14.77 -8.35 5.02
C GLY A 125 14.52 -8.57 6.51
N LEU A 126 13.25 -8.65 6.92
CA LEU A 126 12.82 -8.79 8.31
C LEU A 126 12.61 -10.26 8.70
N SER A 127 12.66 -10.54 10.00
CA SER A 127 12.34 -11.85 10.56
C SER A 127 10.83 -12.11 10.57
N GLN A 128 10.41 -13.36 10.36
CA GLN A 128 9.01 -13.77 10.49
C GLN A 128 8.54 -13.73 11.96
N ALA A 129 9.44 -13.99 12.92
CA ALA A 129 9.21 -13.69 14.33
C ALA A 129 9.62 -12.24 14.63
N GLY A 130 8.79 -11.47 15.34
CA GLY A 130 9.12 -10.12 15.78
C GLY A 130 10.05 -10.10 17.00
N SER A 131 10.65 -8.93 17.29
CA SER A 131 11.41 -8.68 18.52
C SER A 131 10.54 -8.23 19.71
N GLU A 132 9.25 -7.99 19.48
CA GLU A 132 8.25 -7.49 20.44
C GLU A 132 7.12 -8.52 20.62
N PRO A 133 6.32 -8.44 21.70
CA PRO A 133 5.07 -9.19 21.83
C PRO A 133 4.09 -8.89 20.68
N THR A 134 3.17 -9.84 20.42
CA THR A 134 2.04 -9.65 19.48
C THR A 134 1.25 -8.38 19.79
N MET A 135 0.68 -7.75 18.76
CA MET A 135 -0.21 -6.59 18.84
C MET A 135 0.42 -5.28 19.40
N THR A 136 1.68 -5.30 19.85
CA THR A 136 2.45 -4.11 20.27
C THR A 136 2.42 -2.98 19.23
N TRP A 137 2.26 -3.32 17.95
CA TRP A 137 2.18 -2.34 16.88
C TRP A 137 0.87 -1.53 16.86
N MET A 138 -0.24 -2.04 17.42
CA MET A 138 -1.50 -1.28 17.56
C MET A 138 -1.40 -0.18 18.64
N THR A 139 -0.51 -0.33 19.63
CA THR A 139 -0.28 0.70 20.66
C THR A 139 0.54 1.88 20.14
N ARG A 140 1.01 1.83 18.89
CA ARG A 140 1.73 2.92 18.23
C ARG A 140 0.77 4.06 17.89
N PRO A 141 1.21 5.33 17.98
CA PRO A 141 0.41 6.47 17.52
C PRO A 141 -0.02 6.30 16.06
N ALA A 142 -1.25 6.75 15.75
CA ALA A 142 -1.69 6.95 14.38
C ALA A 142 -0.86 8.05 13.68
N LEU A 143 -0.84 8.04 12.35
CA LEU A 143 -0.17 9.04 11.53
C LEU A 143 -0.93 10.37 11.54
N ASP A 144 -0.20 11.49 11.53
CA ASP A 144 -0.78 12.84 11.48
C ASP A 144 -1.67 13.00 10.23
N GLY A 145 -2.97 13.17 10.45
CA GLY A 145 -3.94 13.33 9.36
C GLY A 145 -4.55 12.02 8.82
N ALA A 146 -4.37 10.89 9.52
CA ALA A 146 -5.24 9.72 9.35
C ALA A 146 -6.72 10.17 9.40
N VAL A 147 -7.52 9.70 8.45
CA VAL A 147 -8.91 10.17 8.30
C VAL A 147 -9.76 9.51 9.38
N GLY A 148 -9.98 10.22 10.48
CA GLY A 148 -10.65 9.69 11.67
C GLY A 148 -12.02 9.10 11.34
N HIS A 149 -12.08 7.77 11.27
CA HIS A 149 -13.32 7.02 11.41
C HIS A 149 -13.83 7.25 12.84
N ASP A 150 -15.13 7.50 12.98
CA ASP A 150 -15.71 7.96 14.25
C ASP A 150 -15.77 6.81 15.27
N HIS A 151 -14.71 6.67 16.08
CA HIS A 151 -14.61 5.73 17.20
C HIS A 151 -15.59 6.11 18.33
N SER A 152 -16.87 5.93 18.06
CA SER A 152 -18.00 6.12 18.96
C SER A 152 -18.24 4.91 19.89
N ALA A 153 -17.30 3.96 19.91
CA ALA A 153 -17.08 2.99 20.97
C ALA A 153 -15.66 3.19 21.53
N GLU A 154 -15.46 2.93 22.82
CA GLU A 154 -14.15 3.09 23.46
C GLU A 154 -13.12 2.17 22.77
N SER A 155 -12.12 2.75 22.10
CA SER A 155 -11.01 2.00 21.53
C SER A 155 -10.08 1.54 22.65
N VAL A 156 -10.46 0.42 23.28
CA VAL A 156 -9.71 -0.25 24.34
C VAL A 156 -8.29 -0.48 23.83
N ALA A 157 -7.31 0.18 24.45
CA ALA A 157 -5.92 0.07 24.05
C ALA A 157 -5.50 -1.40 24.17
N HIS A 158 -5.19 -2.04 23.03
CA HIS A 158 -4.86 -3.45 23.01
C HIS A 158 -3.50 -3.68 23.69
N GLU A 159 -3.50 -4.37 24.82
CA GLU A 159 -2.29 -4.55 25.64
C GLU A 159 -1.23 -5.39 24.91
N PRO A 160 0.06 -5.01 24.92
CA PRO A 160 1.14 -5.77 24.28
C PRO A 160 1.21 -7.23 24.75
N GLY A 161 1.07 -8.17 23.81
CA GLY A 161 1.07 -9.60 24.09
C GLY A 161 -0.26 -10.18 24.59
N ALA A 162 -1.35 -9.42 24.54
CA ALA A 162 -2.70 -9.97 24.70
C ALA A 162 -3.09 -10.87 23.51
N PRO A 163 -4.11 -11.75 23.67
CA PRO A 163 -4.65 -12.53 22.56
C PRO A 163 -5.21 -11.61 21.46
N MET A 164 -4.89 -11.90 20.21
CA MET A 164 -5.32 -11.07 19.08
C MET A 164 -6.86 -11.08 18.95
N PRO A 165 -7.49 -9.97 18.51
CA PRO A 165 -8.94 -9.87 18.42
C PRO A 165 -9.56 -11.00 17.58
N GLY A 166 -10.66 -11.57 18.05
CA GLY A 166 -11.43 -12.58 17.32
C GLY A 166 -10.86 -13.99 17.27
N LEU A 167 -9.63 -14.25 17.76
CA LEU A 167 -9.08 -15.62 17.76
C LEU A 167 -9.94 -16.56 18.61
N ALA A 168 -10.20 -17.76 18.06
CA ALA A 168 -10.70 -18.89 18.81
C ALA A 168 -9.64 -19.34 19.83
N THR A 169 -10.07 -19.68 21.04
CA THR A 169 -9.21 -20.31 22.06
C THR A 169 -9.08 -21.81 21.83
N ASP A 170 -8.03 -22.43 22.36
CA ASP A 170 -7.80 -23.89 22.33
C ASP A 170 -9.05 -24.69 22.74
N ALA A 171 -9.82 -24.18 23.72
CA ALA A 171 -11.06 -24.79 24.19
C ALA A 171 -12.18 -24.73 23.13
N GLN A 172 -12.32 -23.62 22.41
CA GLN A 172 -13.28 -23.47 21.32
C GLN A 172 -12.88 -24.29 20.08
N ILE A 173 -11.58 -24.40 19.79
CA ILE A 173 -11.09 -25.32 18.75
C ILE A 173 -11.41 -26.76 19.12
N THR A 174 -11.13 -27.17 20.37
CA THR A 174 -11.47 -28.51 20.89
C THR A 174 -12.97 -28.79 20.86
N GLU A 175 -13.82 -27.81 21.16
CA GLU A 175 -15.28 -27.94 21.07
C GLU A 175 -15.71 -28.13 19.61
N LEU A 176 -15.19 -27.34 18.67
CA LEU A 176 -15.48 -27.51 17.23
C LEU A 176 -15.00 -28.87 16.69
N GLU A 177 -13.89 -29.41 17.21
CA GLU A 177 -13.44 -30.78 16.93
C GLU A 177 -14.30 -31.87 17.60
N SER A 178 -15.21 -31.53 18.51
CA SER A 178 -16.10 -32.49 19.18
C SER A 178 -17.49 -32.58 18.53
N LEU A 179 -17.91 -31.53 17.82
CA LEU A 179 -19.20 -31.41 17.15
C LEU A 179 -19.17 -31.99 15.72
N ASP A 180 -20.32 -32.45 15.24
CA ASP A 180 -20.54 -32.88 13.86
C ASP A 180 -21.83 -32.25 13.29
N GLY A 181 -21.94 -32.15 11.97
CA GLY A 181 -23.14 -31.70 11.26
C GLY A 181 -23.59 -30.28 11.61
N ALA A 182 -24.91 -30.09 11.75
CA ALA A 182 -25.52 -28.77 11.94
C ALA A 182 -25.03 -28.01 13.20
N GLU A 183 -24.63 -28.74 14.25
CA GLU A 183 -24.11 -28.15 15.48
C GLU A 183 -22.69 -27.58 15.24
N ALA A 184 -21.82 -28.34 14.57
CA ALA A 184 -20.52 -27.85 14.11
C ALA A 184 -20.64 -26.68 13.12
N GLU A 185 -21.63 -26.70 12.22
CA GLU A 185 -21.86 -25.63 11.25
C GLU A 185 -22.23 -24.30 11.92
N VAL A 186 -23.14 -24.31 12.89
CA VAL A 186 -23.50 -23.12 13.66
C VAL A 186 -22.28 -22.59 14.43
N TYR A 187 -21.57 -23.48 15.12
CA TYR A 187 -20.43 -23.09 15.96
C TYR A 187 -19.24 -22.57 15.14
N PHE A 188 -18.95 -23.18 13.98
CA PHE A 188 -17.96 -22.66 13.03
C PHE A 188 -18.32 -21.26 12.54
N LEU A 189 -19.57 -21.02 12.13
CA LEU A 189 -20.01 -19.71 11.63
C LEU A 189 -19.88 -18.64 12.73
N GLN A 190 -20.25 -18.96 13.97
CA GLN A 190 -20.09 -18.04 15.12
C GLN A 190 -18.62 -17.71 15.41
N LEU A 191 -17.73 -18.72 15.43
CA LEU A 191 -16.29 -18.52 15.62
C LEU A 191 -15.68 -17.70 14.47
N MET A 192 -16.06 -18.00 13.23
CA MET A 192 -15.50 -17.33 12.05
C MET A 192 -16.03 -15.89 11.91
N ILE A 193 -17.26 -15.58 12.34
CA ILE A 193 -17.75 -14.20 12.45
C ILE A 193 -16.93 -13.41 13.49
N ALA A 194 -16.65 -14.00 14.66
CA ALA A 194 -15.81 -13.35 15.67
C ALA A 194 -14.37 -13.14 15.18
N HIS A 195 -13.79 -14.15 14.50
CA HIS A 195 -12.48 -14.11 13.84
C HIS A 195 -12.44 -12.98 12.82
N HIS A 196 -13.39 -12.94 11.87
CA HIS A 196 -13.46 -11.90 10.85
C HIS A 196 -13.64 -10.49 11.42
N LYS A 197 -14.49 -10.30 12.44
CA LYS A 197 -14.66 -9.02 13.14
C LYS A 197 -13.33 -8.54 13.73
N GLY A 198 -12.54 -9.44 14.34
CA GLY A 198 -11.18 -9.15 14.82
C GLY A 198 -10.15 -8.86 13.72
N ALA A 199 -10.25 -9.53 12.56
CA ALA A 199 -9.40 -9.24 11.40
C ALA A 199 -9.68 -7.84 10.82
N VAL A 200 -10.94 -7.38 10.85
CA VAL A 200 -11.32 -6.01 10.46
C VAL A 200 -10.72 -4.99 11.42
N ASP A 201 -10.80 -5.20 12.75
CA ASP A 201 -10.17 -4.30 13.75
C ASP A 201 -8.67 -4.12 13.50
N MET A 202 -7.96 -5.22 13.20
CA MET A 202 -6.54 -5.20 12.86
C MET A 202 -6.27 -4.48 11.52
N ALA A 203 -7.11 -4.71 10.51
CA ALA A 203 -6.97 -4.05 9.20
C ALA A 203 -7.21 -2.53 9.28
N VAL A 204 -8.21 -2.07 10.04
CA VAL A 204 -8.42 -0.64 10.31
C VAL A 204 -7.24 -0.06 11.09
N ALA A 205 -6.77 -0.74 12.14
CA ALA A 205 -5.68 -0.22 12.96
C ALA A 205 -4.35 -0.05 12.19
N VAL A 206 -4.07 -0.85 11.15
CA VAL A 206 -2.88 -0.63 10.30
C VAL A 206 -3.08 0.50 9.29
N LEU A 207 -4.31 0.78 8.83
CA LEU A 207 -4.62 1.93 7.96
C LEU A 207 -4.35 3.27 8.66
N ASP A 208 -4.61 3.38 9.96
CA ASP A 208 -4.26 4.57 10.76
C ASP A 208 -2.74 4.77 10.93
N ARG A 209 -1.94 3.70 10.81
CA ARG A 209 -0.55 3.63 11.29
C ARG A 209 0.49 3.38 10.20
N SER A 210 0.05 3.15 8.97
CA SER A 210 0.89 2.85 7.81
C SER A 210 0.60 3.83 6.68
N SER A 211 1.65 4.38 6.07
CA SER A 211 1.54 5.06 4.78
C SER A 211 1.88 4.12 3.61
N ASN A 212 2.33 2.90 3.88
CA ASN A 212 2.86 1.98 2.88
C ASN A 212 1.78 1.59 1.87
N SER A 213 1.98 1.93 0.61
CA SER A 213 0.98 1.76 -0.46
C SER A 213 0.53 0.30 -0.66
N THR A 214 1.41 -0.69 -0.40
CA THR A 214 1.09 -2.11 -0.55
C THR A 214 0.24 -2.62 0.62
N VAL A 215 0.67 -2.31 1.85
CA VAL A 215 -0.04 -2.75 3.08
C VAL A 215 -1.40 -2.08 3.21
N THR A 216 -1.50 -0.79 2.92
CA THR A 216 -2.78 -0.06 2.97
C THR A 216 -3.76 -0.53 1.89
N THR A 217 -3.29 -0.83 0.67
CA THR A 217 -4.14 -1.42 -0.38
C THR A 217 -4.67 -2.79 0.04
N PHE A 218 -3.81 -3.64 0.63
CA PHE A 218 -4.22 -4.94 1.14
C PHE A 218 -5.23 -4.83 2.30
N ALA A 219 -4.97 -3.96 3.29
CA ALA A 219 -5.84 -3.81 4.46
C ALA A 219 -7.25 -3.33 4.08
N ASN A 220 -7.39 -2.42 3.11
CA ASN A 220 -8.71 -2.07 2.54
C ASN A 220 -9.40 -3.27 1.88
N GLY A 221 -8.63 -4.13 1.20
CA GLY A 221 -9.12 -5.38 0.63
C GLY A 221 -9.62 -6.36 1.70
N VAL A 222 -8.87 -6.51 2.81
CA VAL A 222 -9.27 -7.33 3.96
C VAL A 222 -10.56 -6.82 4.58
N VAL A 223 -10.68 -5.51 4.88
CA VAL A 223 -11.92 -4.94 5.43
C VAL A 223 -13.11 -5.29 4.53
N SER A 224 -13.03 -4.95 3.23
CA SER A 224 -14.14 -5.16 2.29
C SER A 224 -14.50 -6.64 2.06
N SER A 225 -13.55 -7.59 2.11
CA SER A 225 -13.86 -9.01 1.95
C SER A 225 -14.41 -9.62 3.24
N GLN A 226 -13.79 -9.33 4.39
CA GLN A 226 -14.18 -9.88 5.69
C GLN A 226 -15.57 -9.37 6.10
N GLU A 227 -15.91 -8.10 5.85
CA GLU A 227 -17.27 -7.55 6.01
C GLU A 227 -18.30 -8.32 5.16
N SER A 228 -17.98 -8.55 3.87
CA SER A 228 -18.86 -9.29 2.94
C SER A 228 -19.07 -10.76 3.35
N GLU A 229 -18.05 -11.37 3.97
CA GLU A 229 -18.13 -12.74 4.48
C GLU A 229 -18.88 -12.81 5.83
N ILE A 230 -18.80 -11.78 6.68
CA ILE A 230 -19.65 -11.66 7.88
C ILE A 230 -21.13 -11.63 7.50
N ASP A 231 -21.53 -10.74 6.57
CA ASP A 231 -22.92 -10.66 6.06
C ASP A 231 -23.43 -12.03 5.56
N LEU A 232 -22.58 -12.78 4.86
CA LEU A 232 -22.89 -14.13 4.36
C LEU A 232 -23.06 -15.12 5.51
N MET A 233 -22.15 -15.13 6.48
CA MET A 233 -22.17 -16.05 7.62
C MET A 233 -23.35 -15.79 8.57
N GLU A 234 -23.66 -14.53 8.86
CA GLU A 234 -24.85 -14.14 9.63
C GLU A 234 -26.12 -14.62 8.90
N SER A 235 -26.21 -14.44 7.59
CA SER A 235 -27.32 -15.00 6.80
C SER A 235 -27.32 -16.54 6.74
N MET A 236 -26.19 -17.23 6.95
CA MET A 236 -26.13 -18.70 7.05
C MET A 236 -26.53 -19.22 8.43
N LEU A 237 -26.40 -18.40 9.48
CA LEU A 237 -26.93 -18.66 10.84
C LEU A 237 -28.44 -18.42 10.91
N GLU A 238 -28.96 -17.33 10.33
CA GLU A 238 -30.41 -17.07 10.24
C GLU A 238 -31.16 -18.25 9.62
N LYS A 239 -30.64 -18.80 8.50
CA LYS A 239 -31.19 -19.97 7.80
C LYS A 239 -31.18 -21.25 8.65
N ARG A 240 -30.31 -21.33 9.66
CA ARG A 240 -30.20 -22.43 10.63
C ARG A 240 -31.00 -22.16 11.92
N GLY A 241 -31.58 -20.96 12.08
CA GLY A 241 -32.30 -20.56 13.28
C GLY A 241 -31.39 -20.17 14.46
N ALA A 242 -30.15 -19.78 14.18
CA ALA A 242 -29.14 -19.40 15.16
C ALA A 242 -28.75 -17.90 15.04
N THR A 243 -28.05 -17.39 16.06
CA THR A 243 -27.47 -16.04 16.14
C THR A 243 -25.94 -16.10 16.07
N ASP A 244 -25.26 -14.96 15.89
CA ASP A 244 -23.79 -14.84 15.94
C ASP A 244 -23.23 -14.87 17.38
N GLU A 245 -24.09 -14.91 18.40
CA GLU A 245 -23.72 -15.03 19.81
C GLU A 245 -23.01 -16.37 20.08
N LEU A 246 -21.71 -16.30 20.37
CA LEU A 246 -20.91 -17.44 20.80
C LEU A 246 -21.47 -18.04 22.11
N PRO A 247 -21.60 -19.37 22.21
CA PRO A 247 -21.96 -20.04 23.45
C PRO A 247 -21.04 -19.66 24.63
N PRO A 248 -21.58 -19.47 25.85
CA PRO A 248 -20.77 -19.22 27.04
C PRO A 248 -19.93 -20.47 27.38
N SER A 249 -18.70 -20.23 27.83
CA SER A 249 -17.72 -21.24 28.26
C SER A 249 -17.85 -21.69 29.73
#